data_AF-A0A836LI65-F1
#
_entry.id   AF-A0A836LI65-F1
#
_cell.length_a   1.000
_cell.length_b   1.000
_cell.length_c   1.000
_cell.angle_alpha   90.00
_cell.angle_beta   90.00
_cell.angle_gamma   90.00
#
_symmetry.space_group_name_H-M   'P 1'
#
loop_
_entity.id
_entity.type
_entity.pdbx_description
1 polymer ?
#
loop_
_entity_poly.entity_id
_entity_poly.type
_entity_poly.pdbx_seq_one_letter_code
_entity_poly.pdbx_strand_id
1 'polypeptide(L)'
;MKKLVLDTKTALGMVPKTVDLDFDAKVAMVKTIEQNLSNYTTCMEGMKLAAESLAKAVRNVSVVLEAMTADDDIPASMKSLAADHTTAAAKISSEYLLDYKKVIDDAERAADIKALVTECKHLGAKRNKIRKEYDNYRDVVNKKEAEYRKKGKDLGDSKHYVDELNKRDALKRDFDATTEEYKRAYDNLSARKVSSYMTALTKYTDCTFQLLSSLEGQMATLNKKAELVTL
;
A
#
# COMPACT_ATOMS: atom_id res chain seq x y z
N MET A 1 -34.73 21.53 1.93
CA MET A 1 -34.73 21.60 3.41
C MET A 1 -34.75 20.24 4.12
N LYS A 2 -35.60 19.27 3.75
CA LYS A 2 -35.73 17.96 4.45
C LYS A 2 -34.40 17.17 4.58
N LYS A 3 -33.58 17.15 3.54
CA LYS A 3 -32.25 16.49 3.54
C LYS A 3 -31.26 17.15 4.50
N LEU A 4 -31.15 18.48 4.50
CA LEU A 4 -30.28 19.24 5.41
C LEU A 4 -30.59 18.94 6.88
N VAL A 5 -31.89 18.89 7.25
CA VAL A 5 -32.33 18.58 8.62
C VAL A 5 -31.97 17.15 9.03
N LEU A 6 -32.08 16.18 8.11
CA LEU A 6 -31.69 14.78 8.34
C LEU A 6 -30.17 14.65 8.53
N ASP A 7 -29.40 15.34 7.68
CA ASP A 7 -27.93 15.37 7.76
C ASP A 7 -27.47 15.99 9.09
N THR A 8 -28.10 17.09 9.55
CA THR A 8 -27.81 17.71 10.85
C THR A 8 -28.15 16.79 12.03
N LYS A 9 -29.31 16.10 12.01
CA LYS A 9 -29.67 15.13 13.07
C LYS A 9 -28.70 13.96 13.15
N THR A 10 -28.21 13.49 12.01
CA THR A 10 -27.19 12.44 11.93
C THR A 10 -25.87 12.92 12.53
N ALA A 11 -25.44 14.13 12.18
CA ALA A 11 -24.21 14.74 12.68
C ALA A 11 -24.24 14.94 14.20
N LEU A 12 -25.40 15.31 14.75
CA LEU A 12 -25.62 15.49 16.19
C LEU A 12 -25.83 14.18 16.96
N GLY A 13 -25.78 13.01 16.30
CA GLY A 13 -25.93 11.72 16.95
C GLY A 13 -27.33 11.40 17.45
N MET A 14 -28.36 12.13 16.99
CA MET A 14 -29.74 11.99 17.44
C MET A 14 -30.51 10.83 16.77
N VAL A 15 -29.84 10.12 15.85
CA VAL A 15 -30.40 9.02 15.04
C VAL A 15 -29.71 7.73 15.48
N PRO A 16 -30.47 6.70 15.93
CA PRO A 16 -29.89 5.41 16.29
C PRO A 16 -29.13 4.80 15.09
N LYS A 17 -27.83 4.55 15.27
CA LYS A 17 -26.94 4.05 14.21
C LYS A 17 -27.03 2.53 14.11
N THR A 18 -27.05 2.02 12.89
CA THR A 18 -26.76 0.60 12.66
C THR A 18 -25.31 0.30 13.05
N VAL A 19 -25.11 -0.70 13.91
CA VAL A 19 -23.81 -1.19 14.36
C VAL A 19 -23.45 -2.43 13.54
N ASP A 20 -22.24 -2.46 13.00
CA ASP A 20 -21.75 -3.57 12.19
C ASP A 20 -20.26 -3.78 12.45
N LEU A 21 -19.98 -4.59 13.47
CA LEU A 21 -18.62 -4.84 13.94
C LEU A 21 -17.77 -5.60 12.90
N ASP A 22 -18.38 -6.46 12.08
CA ASP A 22 -17.68 -7.18 11.02
C ASP A 22 -17.19 -6.21 9.93
N PHE A 23 -18.06 -5.31 9.48
CA PHE A 23 -17.66 -4.27 8.55
C PHE A 23 -16.60 -3.33 9.13
N ASP A 24 -16.75 -2.89 10.38
CA ASP A 24 -15.79 -2.00 11.03
C ASP A 24 -14.40 -2.66 11.13
N ALA A 25 -14.35 -3.95 11.48
CA ALA A 25 -13.11 -4.73 11.51
C ALA A 25 -12.47 -4.85 10.10
N LYS A 26 -13.28 -5.11 9.07
CA LYS A 26 -12.80 -5.19 7.68
C LYS A 26 -12.28 -3.85 7.16
N VAL A 27 -12.94 -2.74 7.48
CA VAL A 27 -12.46 -1.38 7.15
C VAL A 27 -11.14 -1.08 7.83
N ALA A 28 -10.99 -1.44 9.11
CA ALA A 28 -9.73 -1.30 9.82
C ALA A 28 -8.62 -2.12 9.16
N MET A 29 -8.91 -3.35 8.75
CA MET A 29 -7.96 -4.21 8.04
C MET A 29 -7.53 -3.60 6.67
N VAL A 30 -8.48 -3.08 5.89
CA VAL A 30 -8.18 -2.40 4.61
C VAL A 30 -7.25 -1.20 4.83
N LYS A 31 -7.48 -0.42 5.89
CA LYS A 31 -6.60 0.70 6.26
C LYS A 31 -5.20 0.23 6.65
N THR A 32 -5.09 -0.85 7.41
CA THR A 32 -3.78 -1.44 7.75
C THR A 32 -3.04 -1.92 6.50
N ILE A 33 -3.72 -2.57 5.56
CA ILE A 33 -3.14 -3.01 4.29
C ILE A 33 -2.62 -1.80 3.50
N GLU A 34 -3.40 -0.72 3.39
CA GLU A 34 -2.99 0.52 2.72
C GLU A 34 -1.72 1.12 3.34
N GLN A 35 -1.68 1.21 4.67
CA GLN A 35 -0.52 1.73 5.39
C GLN A 35 0.72 0.86 5.16
N ASN A 36 0.56 -0.46 5.20
CA ASN A 36 1.66 -1.40 4.97
C ASN A 36 2.21 -1.29 3.55
N LEU A 37 1.36 -1.12 2.54
CA LEU A 37 1.80 -0.88 1.16
C LEU A 37 2.57 0.43 1.04
N SER A 38 2.09 1.50 1.67
CA SER A 38 2.81 2.78 1.69
C SER A 38 4.18 2.65 2.35
N ASN A 39 4.24 2.00 3.51
CA ASN A 39 5.48 1.77 4.24
C ASN A 39 6.45 0.91 3.41
N TYR A 40 5.95 -0.15 2.77
CA TYR A 40 6.75 -0.99 1.88
C TYR A 40 7.40 -0.16 0.77
N THR A 41 6.63 0.68 0.06
CA THR A 41 7.18 1.55 -0.99
C THR A 41 8.26 2.50 -0.45
N THR A 42 8.01 3.13 0.70
CA THR A 42 9.00 4.00 1.35
C THR A 42 10.28 3.25 1.72
N CYS A 43 10.16 2.05 2.29
CA CYS A 43 11.32 1.23 2.64
C CYS A 43 12.09 0.76 1.40
N MET A 44 11.40 0.36 0.32
CA MET A 44 12.04 -0.02 -0.94
C MET A 44 12.82 1.16 -1.55
N GLU A 45 12.27 2.37 -1.50
CA GLU A 45 12.99 3.58 -1.94
C GLU A 45 14.24 3.82 -1.09
N GLY A 46 14.12 3.72 0.24
CA GLY A 46 15.27 3.83 1.14
C GLY A 46 16.36 2.81 0.84
N MET A 47 15.99 1.57 0.51
CA MET A 47 16.94 0.54 0.10
C MET A 47 17.64 0.83 -1.22
N LYS A 48 16.96 1.44 -2.19
CA LYS A 48 17.60 1.91 -3.45
C LYS A 48 18.63 2.99 -3.17
N LEU A 49 18.27 4.00 -2.39
CA LEU A 49 19.18 5.10 -2.03
C LEU A 49 20.40 4.62 -1.24
N ALA A 50 20.21 3.63 -0.36
CA ALA A 50 21.31 2.99 0.36
C ALA A 50 22.26 2.25 -0.59
N ALA A 51 21.74 1.48 -1.54
CA ALA A 51 22.53 0.78 -2.54
C ALA A 51 23.29 1.75 -3.48
N GLU A 52 22.66 2.87 -3.86
CA GLU A 52 23.33 3.96 -4.59
C GLU A 52 24.48 4.57 -3.81
N SER A 53 24.25 4.83 -2.52
CA SER A 53 25.27 5.39 -1.63
C SER A 53 26.47 4.45 -1.49
N LEU A 54 26.22 3.14 -1.39
CA LEU A 54 27.28 2.13 -1.38
C LEU A 54 28.08 2.13 -2.69
N ALA A 55 27.41 2.08 -3.85
CA ALA A 55 28.08 2.11 -5.15
C ALA A 55 28.93 3.38 -5.33
N LYS A 56 28.40 4.54 -4.89
CA LYS A 56 29.14 5.80 -4.88
C LYS A 56 30.37 5.74 -3.98
N ALA A 57 30.26 5.16 -2.79
CA ALA A 57 31.39 5.00 -1.88
C ALA A 57 32.50 4.13 -2.49
N VAL A 58 32.13 3.00 -3.11
CA VAL A 58 33.09 2.11 -3.80
C VAL A 58 33.79 2.86 -4.95
N ARG A 59 33.05 3.65 -5.73
CA ARG A 59 33.64 4.48 -6.79
C ARG A 59 34.58 5.57 -6.26
N ASN A 60 34.24 6.21 -5.14
CA ASN A 60 35.13 7.19 -4.54
C ASN A 60 36.46 6.56 -4.09
N VAL A 61 36.41 5.34 -3.53
CA VAL A 61 37.62 4.59 -3.18
C VAL A 61 38.45 4.28 -4.43
N SER A 62 37.84 3.84 -5.53
CA SER A 62 38.59 3.53 -6.76
C SER A 62 39.30 4.76 -7.34
N VAL A 63 38.65 5.94 -7.31
CA VAL A 63 39.26 7.21 -7.73
C VAL A 63 40.50 7.55 -6.89
N VAL A 64 40.42 7.34 -5.57
CA VAL A 64 41.57 7.57 -4.68
C VAL A 64 42.70 6.59 -4.98
N LEU A 65 42.40 5.30 -5.21
CA LEU A 65 43.39 4.29 -5.56
C LEU A 65 44.10 4.58 -6.89
N GLU A 66 43.36 5.07 -7.90
CA GLU A 66 43.95 5.54 -9.17
C GLU A 66 44.90 6.71 -8.93
N ALA A 67 44.49 7.71 -8.15
CA ALA A 67 45.33 8.87 -7.84
C ALA A 67 46.60 8.47 -7.07
N MET A 68 46.50 7.52 -6.13
CA MET A 68 47.64 6.99 -5.37
C MET A 68 48.63 6.19 -6.22
N THR A 69 48.22 5.73 -7.40
CA THR A 69 49.05 4.89 -8.28
C THR A 69 49.46 5.60 -9.57
N ALA A 70 49.24 6.91 -9.66
CA ALA A 70 49.51 7.68 -10.88
C ALA A 70 51.01 7.84 -11.18
N ASP A 71 51.84 8.00 -10.14
CA ASP A 71 53.27 8.34 -10.27
C ASP A 71 54.08 7.25 -10.99
N ASP A 72 55.12 7.66 -11.73
CA ASP A 72 55.91 6.77 -12.61
C ASP A 72 56.79 5.77 -11.85
N ASP A 73 57.07 6.03 -10.57
CA ASP A 73 57.83 5.15 -9.68
C ASP A 73 56.98 4.03 -9.06
N ILE A 74 55.65 4.09 -9.21
CA ILE A 74 54.73 3.06 -8.72
C ILE A 74 54.79 1.81 -9.62
N PRO A 75 54.94 0.60 -9.05
CA PRO A 75 54.97 -0.65 -9.80
C PRO A 75 53.73 -0.84 -10.70
N ALA A 76 53.95 -1.35 -11.92
CA ALA A 76 52.88 -1.64 -12.87
C ALA A 76 51.81 -2.59 -12.32
N SER A 77 52.19 -3.50 -11.41
CA SER A 77 51.28 -4.39 -10.69
C SER A 77 50.28 -3.63 -9.79
N MET A 78 50.72 -2.58 -9.11
CA MET A 78 49.85 -1.72 -8.30
C MET A 78 48.94 -0.87 -9.19
N LYS A 79 49.46 -0.31 -10.30
CA LYS A 79 48.66 0.41 -11.29
C LYS A 79 47.56 -0.48 -11.89
N SER A 80 47.90 -1.74 -12.21
CA SER A 80 46.94 -2.73 -12.70
C SER A 80 45.84 -3.03 -11.67
N LEU A 81 46.21 -3.19 -10.39
CA LEU A 81 45.25 -3.44 -9.32
C LEU A 81 44.28 -2.26 -9.12
N ALA A 82 44.77 -1.02 -9.20
CA ALA A 82 43.92 0.16 -9.14
C ALA A 82 42.93 0.23 -10.33
N ALA A 83 43.39 -0.08 -11.56
CA ALA A 83 42.52 -0.15 -12.74
C ALA A 83 41.45 -1.25 -12.62
N ASP A 84 41.78 -2.40 -12.01
CA ASP A 84 40.82 -3.45 -11.70
C ASP A 84 39.77 -2.98 -10.69
N HIS A 85 40.16 -2.23 -9.65
CA HIS A 85 39.24 -1.60 -8.71
C HIS A 85 38.25 -0.66 -9.40
N THR A 86 38.72 0.17 -10.33
CA THR A 86 37.84 1.06 -11.11
C THR A 86 36.87 0.28 -11.99
N THR A 87 37.34 -0.79 -12.64
CA THR A 87 36.49 -1.66 -13.45
C THR A 87 35.39 -2.31 -12.60
N ALA A 88 35.74 -2.82 -11.42
CA ALA A 88 34.78 -3.38 -10.48
C ALA A 88 33.77 -2.33 -9.98
N ALA A 89 34.23 -1.14 -9.60
CA ALA A 89 33.37 -0.03 -9.17
C ALA A 89 32.40 0.41 -10.27
N ALA A 90 32.85 0.41 -11.53
CA ALA A 90 32.01 0.68 -12.69
C ALA A 90 30.91 -0.39 -12.83
N LYS A 91 31.28 -1.68 -12.83
CA LYS A 91 30.31 -2.80 -12.93
C LYS A 91 29.26 -2.78 -11.82
N ILE A 92 29.68 -2.55 -10.57
CA ILE A 92 28.76 -2.41 -9.44
C ILE A 92 27.72 -1.32 -9.71
N SER A 93 28.14 -0.19 -10.26
CA SER A 93 27.27 0.96 -10.50
C SER A 93 26.39 0.82 -11.74
N SER A 94 26.93 0.31 -12.85
CA SER A 94 26.26 0.31 -14.16
C SER A 94 25.49 -0.98 -14.45
N GLU A 95 25.83 -2.09 -13.81
CA GLU A 95 25.18 -3.39 -14.02
C GLU A 95 24.38 -3.78 -12.78
N TYR A 96 25.07 -4.12 -11.67
CA TYR A 96 24.42 -4.75 -10.53
C TYR A 96 23.41 -3.84 -9.81
N LEU A 97 23.76 -2.57 -9.61
CA LEU A 97 22.83 -1.59 -9.03
C LEU A 97 21.66 -1.30 -9.97
N LEU A 98 21.89 -1.29 -11.29
CA LEU A 98 20.84 -1.03 -12.26
C LEU A 98 19.82 -2.17 -12.28
N ASP A 99 20.30 -3.42 -12.32
CA ASP A 99 19.45 -4.61 -12.25
C ASP A 99 18.66 -4.66 -10.95
N TYR A 100 19.32 -4.40 -9.81
CA TYR A 100 18.66 -4.33 -8.51
C TYR A 100 17.51 -3.31 -8.48
N LYS A 101 17.77 -2.08 -8.95
CA LYS A 101 16.75 -1.02 -9.02
C LYS A 101 15.61 -1.40 -9.95
N LYS A 102 15.91 -1.92 -11.14
CA LYS A 102 14.88 -2.37 -12.09
C LYS A 102 13.97 -3.44 -11.47
N VAL A 103 14.54 -4.36 -10.71
CA VAL A 103 13.75 -5.37 -10.01
C VAL A 103 12.91 -4.72 -8.92
N ILE A 104 13.41 -3.74 -8.15
CA ILE A 104 12.61 -3.06 -7.11
C ILE A 104 11.51 -2.17 -7.70
N ASP A 105 11.80 -1.48 -8.79
CA ASP A 105 10.90 -0.51 -9.45
C ASP A 105 9.78 -1.16 -10.27
N ASP A 106 9.68 -2.48 -10.26
CA ASP A 106 8.60 -3.23 -10.87
C ASP A 106 7.26 -2.92 -10.16
N ALA A 107 6.67 -1.81 -10.60
CA ALA A 107 5.50 -1.16 -10.03
C ALA A 107 4.22 -2.01 -10.13
N GLU A 108 4.22 -3.03 -11.00
CA GLU A 108 3.10 -3.97 -11.16
C GLU A 108 2.82 -4.74 -9.85
N ARG A 109 3.85 -4.95 -9.02
CA ARG A 109 3.76 -5.81 -7.82
C ARG A 109 2.83 -5.28 -6.73
N ALA A 110 2.73 -3.97 -6.59
CA ALA A 110 1.85 -3.32 -5.61
C ALA A 110 0.58 -2.73 -6.26
N ALA A 111 0.58 -2.53 -7.59
CA ALA A 111 -0.53 -1.92 -8.31
C ALA A 111 -1.84 -2.70 -8.11
N ASP A 112 -1.78 -4.03 -8.20
CA ASP A 112 -2.95 -4.90 -8.06
C ASP A 112 -3.60 -4.81 -6.67
N ILE A 113 -2.81 -4.92 -5.60
CA ILE A 113 -3.36 -4.83 -4.24
C ILE A 113 -3.82 -3.39 -3.95
N LYS A 114 -3.11 -2.37 -4.45
CA LYS A 114 -3.51 -0.97 -4.29
C LYS A 114 -4.85 -0.68 -4.99
N ALA A 115 -5.09 -1.27 -6.16
CA ALA A 115 -6.37 -1.18 -6.86
C ALA A 115 -7.50 -1.83 -6.03
N LEU A 116 -7.30 -3.04 -5.51
CA LEU A 116 -8.28 -3.74 -4.66
C LEU A 116 -8.58 -2.99 -3.36
N VAL A 117 -7.54 -2.40 -2.73
CA VAL A 117 -7.71 -1.52 -1.56
C VAL A 117 -8.57 -0.31 -1.91
N THR A 118 -8.30 0.31 -3.06
CA THR A 118 -9.05 1.49 -3.55
C THR A 118 -10.52 1.13 -3.80
N GLU A 119 -10.78 -0.01 -4.42
CA GLU A 119 -12.13 -0.54 -4.64
C GLU A 119 -12.86 -0.78 -3.31
N CYS A 120 -12.22 -1.45 -2.35
CA CYS A 120 -12.78 -1.67 -1.01
C CYS A 120 -13.12 -0.34 -0.32
N LYS A 121 -12.24 0.67 -0.40
CA LYS A 121 -12.49 2.00 0.17
C LYS A 121 -13.66 2.69 -0.51
N HIS A 122 -13.76 2.61 -1.84
CA HIS A 122 -14.87 3.17 -2.60
C HIS A 122 -16.21 2.55 -2.20
N LEU A 123 -16.28 1.21 -2.20
CA LEU A 123 -17.48 0.48 -1.81
C LEU A 123 -17.85 0.72 -0.33
N GLY A 124 -16.86 0.76 0.56
CA GLY A 124 -17.07 1.08 1.98
C GLY A 124 -17.64 2.49 2.19
N ALA A 125 -17.16 3.48 1.43
CA ALA A 125 -17.70 4.84 1.46
C ALA A 125 -19.13 4.91 0.90
N LYS A 126 -19.41 4.24 -0.22
CA LYS A 126 -20.75 4.12 -0.82
C LYS A 126 -21.72 3.47 0.17
N ARG A 127 -21.33 2.34 0.77
CA ARG A 127 -22.10 1.63 1.80
C ARG A 127 -22.45 2.53 2.99
N ASN A 128 -21.47 3.24 3.53
CA ASN A 128 -21.66 4.13 4.67
C ASN A 128 -22.60 5.29 4.37
N LYS A 129 -22.57 5.82 3.15
CA LYS A 129 -23.52 6.86 2.71
C LYS A 129 -24.95 6.33 2.70
N ILE A 130 -25.18 5.17 2.09
CA ILE A 130 -26.50 4.54 2.03
C ILE A 130 -27.00 4.18 3.43
N ARG A 131 -26.13 3.63 4.29
CA ARG A 131 -26.45 3.32 5.70
C ARG A 131 -26.96 4.54 6.46
N LYS A 132 -26.28 5.69 6.34
CA LYS A 132 -26.69 6.93 7.00
C LYS A 132 -28.08 7.38 6.53
N GLU A 133 -28.34 7.32 5.22
CA GLU A 133 -29.65 7.64 4.67
C GLU A 133 -30.73 6.64 5.14
N TYR A 134 -30.42 5.35 5.19
CA TYR A 134 -31.31 4.32 5.72
C TYR A 134 -31.65 4.55 7.20
N ASP A 135 -30.64 4.73 8.06
CA ASP A 135 -30.81 4.96 9.50
C ASP A 135 -31.70 6.19 9.77
N ASN A 136 -31.56 7.23 8.96
CA ASN A 136 -32.39 8.43 8.97
C ASN A 136 -33.87 8.15 8.66
N TYR A 137 -34.16 7.49 7.55
CA TYR A 137 -35.55 7.17 7.18
C TYR A 137 -36.16 6.14 8.14
N ARG A 138 -35.36 5.21 8.67
CA ARG A 138 -35.78 4.28 9.73
C ARG A 138 -36.23 5.04 10.98
N ASP A 139 -35.45 6.02 11.45
CA ASP A 139 -35.82 6.84 12.61
C ASP A 139 -37.08 7.68 12.36
N VAL A 140 -37.20 8.30 11.18
CA VAL A 140 -38.40 9.07 10.79
C VAL A 140 -39.66 8.20 10.82
N VAL A 141 -39.60 7.02 10.19
CA VAL A 141 -40.73 6.07 10.15
C VAL A 141 -41.09 5.60 11.56
N ASN A 142 -40.09 5.16 12.35
CA ASN A 142 -40.32 4.68 13.72
C ASN A 142 -40.96 5.75 14.61
N LYS A 143 -40.50 7.00 14.52
CA LYS A 143 -41.07 8.12 15.29
C LYS A 143 -42.51 8.40 14.89
N LYS A 144 -42.81 8.38 13.58
CA LYS A 144 -44.17 8.60 13.09
C LYS A 144 -45.11 7.48 13.53
N GLU A 145 -44.68 6.23 13.45
CA GLU A 145 -45.45 5.06 13.93
C GLU A 145 -45.74 5.15 15.43
N ALA A 146 -44.74 5.49 16.23
CA ALA A 146 -44.91 5.68 17.67
C ALA A 146 -45.87 6.83 18.01
N GLU A 147 -45.76 7.96 17.29
CA GLU A 147 -46.63 9.13 17.48
C GLU A 147 -48.09 8.83 17.13
N TYR A 148 -48.33 8.19 15.98
CA TYR A 148 -49.67 7.84 15.53
C TYR A 148 -50.32 6.80 16.44
N ARG A 149 -49.57 5.78 16.85
CA ARG A 149 -50.02 4.79 17.85
C ARG A 149 -50.41 5.46 19.17
N LYS A 150 -49.60 6.39 19.67
CA LYS A 150 -49.89 7.13 20.92
C LYS A 150 -51.15 7.99 20.79
N LYS A 151 -51.43 8.53 19.60
CA LYS A 151 -52.59 9.38 19.32
C LYS A 151 -53.83 8.60 18.88
N GLY A 152 -53.76 7.26 18.75
CA GLY A 152 -54.85 6.44 18.24
C GLY A 152 -55.25 6.78 16.80
N LYS A 153 -54.30 7.28 15.98
CA LYS A 153 -54.55 7.68 14.59
C LYS A 153 -54.15 6.57 13.62
N ASP A 154 -54.85 6.47 12.49
CA ASP A 154 -54.46 5.58 11.41
C ASP A 154 -53.27 6.17 10.65
N LEU A 155 -52.28 5.33 10.34
CA LEU A 155 -51.12 5.70 9.52
C LEU A 155 -51.51 6.11 8.10
N GLY A 156 -52.65 5.61 7.60
CA GLY A 156 -53.25 6.03 6.33
C GLY A 156 -53.60 7.52 6.27
N ASP A 157 -53.81 8.18 7.42
CA ASP A 157 -54.05 9.62 7.50
C ASP A 157 -52.79 10.46 7.19
N SER A 158 -51.61 9.82 7.17
CA SER A 158 -50.35 10.51 6.90
C SER A 158 -50.06 10.58 5.40
N LYS A 159 -50.18 11.78 4.83
CA LYS A 159 -49.86 12.07 3.42
C LYS A 159 -48.46 11.63 2.95
N HIS A 160 -47.50 11.49 3.86
CA HIS A 160 -46.09 11.21 3.52
C HIS A 160 -45.57 9.90 4.10
N TYR A 161 -46.38 9.14 4.85
CA TYR A 161 -45.90 7.93 5.50
C TYR A 161 -45.52 6.85 4.48
N VAL A 162 -46.36 6.62 3.48
CA VAL A 162 -46.10 5.63 2.42
C VAL A 162 -44.82 5.96 1.64
N ASP A 163 -44.60 7.22 1.30
CA ASP A 163 -43.37 7.66 0.61
C ASP A 163 -42.11 7.44 1.47
N GLU A 164 -42.18 7.76 2.76
CA GLU A 164 -41.08 7.57 3.71
C GLU A 164 -40.77 6.08 3.96
N LEU A 165 -41.82 5.25 4.02
CA LEU A 165 -41.75 3.80 4.12
C LEU A 165 -41.07 3.20 2.88
N ASN A 166 -41.55 3.54 1.69
CA ASN A 166 -41.00 3.09 0.42
C ASN A 166 -39.53 3.51 0.28
N LYS A 167 -39.18 4.73 0.70
CA LYS A 167 -37.80 5.21 0.65
C LYS A 167 -36.90 4.47 1.63
N ARG A 168 -37.36 4.20 2.86
CA ARG A 168 -36.64 3.36 3.83
C ARG A 168 -36.36 1.97 3.26
N ASP A 169 -37.37 1.34 2.65
CA ASP A 169 -37.27 -0.03 2.15
C ASP A 169 -36.42 -0.15 0.89
N ALA A 170 -36.42 0.88 0.04
CA ALA A 170 -35.46 1.00 -1.06
C ALA A 170 -34.02 1.13 -0.54
N LEU A 171 -33.79 2.06 0.42
CA LEU A 171 -32.46 2.26 1.01
C LEU A 171 -31.95 1.02 1.76
N LYS A 172 -32.84 0.23 2.38
CA LYS A 172 -32.48 -1.05 2.99
C LYS A 172 -31.96 -2.03 1.95
N ARG A 173 -32.68 -2.19 0.83
CA ARG A 173 -32.25 -3.07 -0.28
C ARG A 173 -30.91 -2.64 -0.86
N ASP A 174 -30.72 -1.34 -1.07
CA ASP A 174 -29.45 -0.79 -1.59
C ASP A 174 -28.29 -0.99 -0.59
N PHE A 175 -28.57 -0.85 0.71
CA PHE A 175 -27.60 -1.08 1.77
C PHE A 175 -27.17 -2.55 1.84
N ASP A 176 -28.13 -3.47 1.78
CA ASP A 176 -27.87 -4.90 1.79
C ASP A 176 -27.07 -5.30 0.53
N ALA A 177 -27.45 -4.80 -0.65
CA ALA A 177 -26.72 -5.04 -1.90
C ALA A 177 -25.28 -4.51 -1.86
N THR A 178 -25.07 -3.26 -1.43
CA THR A 178 -23.73 -2.67 -1.34
C THR A 178 -22.87 -3.35 -0.26
N THR A 179 -23.51 -3.90 0.79
CA THR A 179 -22.81 -4.70 1.81
C THR A 179 -22.25 -5.98 1.20
N GLU A 180 -23.01 -6.68 0.37
CA GLU A 180 -22.54 -7.87 -0.33
C GLU A 180 -21.48 -7.55 -1.39
N GLU A 181 -21.61 -6.44 -2.13
CA GLU A 181 -20.56 -5.94 -3.03
C GLU A 181 -19.23 -5.73 -2.27
N TYR A 182 -19.29 -5.03 -1.12
CA TYR A 182 -18.12 -4.80 -0.29
C TYR A 182 -17.49 -6.10 0.22
N LYS A 183 -18.30 -7.05 0.69
CA LYS A 183 -17.80 -8.36 1.16
C LYS A 183 -17.03 -9.08 0.06
N ARG A 184 -17.59 -9.16 -1.15
CA ARG A 184 -16.92 -9.80 -2.30
C ARG A 184 -15.59 -9.12 -2.65
N ALA A 185 -15.55 -7.79 -2.65
CA ALA A 185 -14.32 -7.04 -2.90
C ALA A 185 -13.27 -7.29 -1.80
N TYR A 186 -13.70 -7.31 -0.54
CA TYR A 186 -12.82 -7.61 0.59
C TYR A 186 -12.29 -9.05 0.58
N ASP A 187 -13.13 -10.01 0.20
CA ASP A 187 -12.74 -11.42 0.10
C ASP A 187 -11.73 -11.62 -1.03
N ASN A 188 -11.93 -10.94 -2.17
CA ASN A 188 -10.96 -10.91 -3.26
C ASN A 188 -9.62 -10.29 -2.80
N LEU A 189 -9.65 -9.15 -2.12
CA LEU A 189 -8.45 -8.55 -1.51
C LEU A 189 -7.77 -9.52 -0.54
N SER A 190 -8.54 -10.19 0.31
CA SER A 190 -8.02 -11.12 1.32
C SER A 190 -7.40 -12.37 0.71
N ALA A 191 -7.96 -12.88 -0.39
CA ALA A 191 -7.41 -14.00 -1.14
C ALA A 191 -6.09 -13.63 -1.82
N ARG A 192 -6.00 -12.44 -2.42
CA ARG A 192 -4.84 -12.02 -3.21
C ARG A 192 -3.70 -11.43 -2.37
N LYS A 193 -3.97 -10.82 -1.21
CA LYS A 193 -2.94 -10.12 -0.42
C LYS A 193 -1.79 -11.03 -0.01
N VAL A 194 -2.07 -12.29 0.37
CA VAL A 194 -1.05 -13.21 0.88
C VAL A 194 -0.05 -13.57 -0.22
N SER A 195 -0.54 -13.94 -1.40
CA SER A 195 0.33 -14.23 -2.55
C SER A 195 1.14 -13.01 -2.96
N SER A 196 0.54 -11.82 -2.99
CA SER A 196 1.26 -10.59 -3.34
C SER A 196 2.34 -10.24 -2.31
N TYR A 197 2.07 -10.41 -1.02
CA TYR A 197 3.08 -10.20 0.03
C TYR A 197 4.21 -11.21 -0.06
N MET A 198 3.92 -12.49 -0.29
CA MET A 198 4.95 -13.51 -0.47
C MET A 198 5.82 -13.24 -1.70
N THR A 199 5.22 -12.82 -2.82
CA THR A 199 5.97 -12.42 -4.01
C THR A 199 6.86 -11.21 -3.73
N ALA A 200 6.35 -10.18 -3.03
CA ALA A 200 7.14 -9.01 -2.67
C ALA A 200 8.34 -9.38 -1.77
N LEU A 201 8.11 -10.20 -0.74
CA LEU A 201 9.15 -10.68 0.18
C LEU A 201 10.23 -11.50 -0.55
N THR A 202 9.80 -12.46 -1.37
CA THR A 202 10.72 -13.33 -2.12
C THR A 202 11.57 -12.50 -3.07
N LYS A 203 10.94 -11.62 -3.86
CA LYS A 203 11.66 -10.79 -4.84
C LYS A 203 12.63 -9.81 -4.18
N TYR A 204 12.24 -9.18 -3.08
CA TYR A 204 13.16 -8.34 -2.31
C TYR A 204 14.36 -9.15 -1.82
N THR A 205 14.11 -10.31 -1.22
CA THR A 205 15.18 -11.17 -0.70
C THR A 205 16.12 -11.62 -1.83
N ASP A 206 15.56 -12.08 -2.94
CA ASP A 206 16.32 -12.55 -4.11
C ASP A 206 17.19 -11.44 -4.71
N CYS A 207 16.61 -10.25 -4.96
CA CYS A 207 17.36 -9.18 -5.61
C CYS A 207 18.42 -8.58 -4.69
N THR A 208 18.13 -8.46 -3.39
CA THR A 208 19.13 -8.05 -2.41
C THR A 208 20.25 -9.08 -2.29
N PHE A 209 19.92 -10.37 -2.23
CA PHE A 209 20.91 -11.44 -2.21
C PHE A 209 21.82 -11.41 -3.44
N GLN A 210 21.24 -11.24 -4.64
CA GLN A 210 22.00 -11.14 -5.89
C GLN A 210 22.94 -9.94 -5.91
N LEU A 211 22.48 -8.77 -5.46
CA LEU A 211 23.32 -7.57 -5.34
C LEU A 211 24.51 -7.81 -4.41
N LEU A 212 24.25 -8.33 -3.19
CA LEU A 212 25.29 -8.57 -2.19
C LEU A 212 26.29 -9.65 -2.63
N SER A 213 25.81 -10.74 -3.25
CA SER A 213 26.67 -11.79 -3.78
C SER A 213 27.55 -11.28 -4.92
N SER A 214 27.01 -10.40 -5.76
CA SER A 214 27.78 -9.80 -6.87
C SER A 214 28.87 -8.86 -6.34
N LEU A 215 28.57 -8.07 -5.31
CA LEU A 215 29.53 -7.24 -4.60
C LEU A 215 30.65 -8.08 -3.97
N GLU A 216 30.28 -9.13 -3.24
CA GLU A 216 31.23 -10.06 -2.63
C GLU A 216 32.17 -10.68 -3.68
N GLY A 217 31.62 -11.16 -4.80
CA GLY A 217 32.41 -11.74 -5.89
C GLY A 217 33.42 -10.76 -6.49
N GLN A 218 33.06 -9.49 -6.65
CA GLN A 218 34.00 -8.46 -7.11
C GLN A 218 35.11 -8.24 -6.06
N MET A 219 34.74 -8.06 -4.79
CA MET A 219 35.71 -7.81 -3.72
C MET A 219 36.67 -8.98 -3.49
N ALA A 220 36.17 -10.22 -3.56
CA ALA A 220 37.00 -11.42 -3.46
C ALA A 220 38.00 -11.54 -4.62
N THR A 221 37.59 -11.16 -5.83
CA THR A 221 38.48 -11.15 -7.01
C THR A 221 39.60 -10.11 -6.84
N LEU A 222 39.27 -8.93 -6.35
CA LEU A 222 40.24 -7.87 -6.08
C LEU A 222 41.21 -8.27 -4.97
N ASN A 223 40.71 -8.88 -3.89
CA ASN A 223 41.55 -9.34 -2.78
C ASN A 223 42.59 -10.39 -3.24
N LYS A 224 42.16 -11.39 -4.03
CA LYS A 224 43.08 -12.39 -4.60
C LYS A 224 44.16 -11.75 -5.46
N LYS A 225 43.82 -10.73 -6.24
CA LYS A 225 44.82 -9.98 -7.02
C LYS A 225 45.78 -9.20 -6.12
N ALA A 226 45.29 -8.57 -5.07
CA ALA A 226 46.12 -7.84 -4.11
C ALA A 226 47.14 -8.76 -3.39
N GLU A 227 46.74 -9.97 -3.03
CA GLU A 227 47.62 -11.00 -2.46
C GLU A 227 48.75 -11.40 -3.42
N LEU A 228 48.49 -11.44 -4.73
CA LEU A 228 49.50 -11.74 -5.74
C LEU A 228 50.48 -10.58 -6.00
N VAL A 229 50.09 -9.33 -5.67
CA VAL A 229 50.95 -8.14 -5.80
C VAL A 229 51.88 -7.97 -4.59
N THR A 230 51.57 -8.61 -3.46
CA THR A 230 52.32 -8.51 -2.21
C THR A 230 53.33 -9.64 -1.99
N LEU A 231 53.36 -10.64 -2.89
CA LEU A 231 54.33 -11.74 -2.97
C LEU A 231 55.42 -11.44 -4.02
#